data_AF-A0A2C9LU49-F1
#
_entry.id   AF-A0A2C9LU49-F1
#
_cell.length_a   1.000
_cell.length_b   1.000
_cell.length_c   1.000
_cell.angle_alpha   90.00
_cell.angle_beta   90.00
_cell.angle_gamma   90.00
#
_symmetry.space_group_name_H-M   'P 1'
#
loop_
_entity.id
_entity.type
_entity.pdbx_description
1 polymer ?
#
loop_
_entity_poly.entity_id
_entity_poly.type
_entity_poly.pdbx_seq_one_letter_code
_entity_poly.pdbx_strand_id
1 'polypeptide(L)'
;MSCIKVFIFAVFWELFLHSLDACDKGWFGERCQFKCHCHSDCDMEGQCVGDKPRCDSWWFGTTCQYQDLATVNGTTITSNARENTHWLTDRDAQTCNNDPGLESVLIVWNTEYWFTWMRIVMKSLAQFKSVDVEFNQNTSSQMLNCTKFTLNTSSTTLEIHCSLDFLVRQITIKSAADLCDIYISGGGC
;
A
#
# COMPACT_ATOMS: atom_id res chain seq x y z
N MET A 1 14.38 41.94 -66.21
CA MET A 1 15.40 42.33 -65.21
C MET A 1 14.74 42.42 -63.85
N SER A 2 15.39 41.85 -62.83
CA SER A 2 15.08 41.88 -61.38
C SER A 2 13.82 41.14 -60.92
N CYS A 3 13.90 39.85 -60.57
CA CYS A 3 14.50 39.22 -59.36
C CYS A 3 13.51 39.22 -58.18
N ILE A 4 12.67 38.18 -58.18
CA ILE A 4 11.82 37.75 -57.07
C ILE A 4 12.74 37.13 -56.00
N LYS A 5 12.80 37.72 -54.81
CA LYS A 5 13.48 37.13 -53.66
C LYS A 5 12.47 36.32 -52.84
N VAL A 6 12.77 35.03 -52.74
CA VAL A 6 12.10 34.00 -51.96
C VAL A 6 12.55 34.09 -50.49
N PHE A 7 11.75 33.46 -49.62
CA PHE A 7 12.07 32.94 -48.27
C PHE A 7 11.86 33.87 -47.07
N ILE A 8 10.67 33.78 -46.46
CA ILE A 8 10.53 33.70 -44.99
C ILE A 8 9.43 32.68 -44.67
N PHE A 9 9.83 31.44 -44.36
CA PHE A 9 9.05 30.54 -43.51
C PHE A 9 10.01 30.06 -42.42
N ALA A 10 10.16 30.88 -41.38
CA ALA A 10 10.69 30.42 -40.11
C ALA A 10 9.48 30.00 -39.27
N VAL A 11 9.01 28.76 -39.47
CA VAL A 11 8.21 28.09 -38.45
C VAL A 11 9.18 27.80 -37.33
N PHE A 12 9.25 28.72 -36.37
CA PHE A 12 9.85 28.46 -35.06
C PHE A 12 8.98 27.38 -34.41
N TRP A 13 9.34 26.13 -34.68
CA TRP A 13 9.04 25.02 -33.80
C TRP A 13 9.91 25.27 -32.57
N GLU A 14 9.44 26.16 -31.68
CA GLU A 14 9.94 26.16 -30.31
C GLU A 14 9.51 24.84 -29.70
N LEU A 15 10.44 23.89 -29.84
CA LEU A 15 10.64 22.81 -28.91
C LEU A 15 10.49 23.40 -27.50
N PHE A 16 9.30 23.24 -26.91
CA PHE A 16 9.15 23.17 -25.46
C PHE A 16 9.89 21.91 -24.99
N LEU A 17 11.22 21.96 -25.04
CA LEU A 17 12.07 21.17 -24.18
C LEU A 17 11.91 21.81 -22.80
N HIS A 18 10.84 21.44 -22.09
CA HIS A 18 10.86 21.56 -20.65
C HIS A 18 12.10 20.79 -20.20
N SER A 19 13.03 21.47 -19.53
CA SER A 19 14.04 20.77 -18.76
C SER A 19 13.28 19.81 -17.85
N LEU A 20 13.47 18.51 -18.06
CA LEU A 20 13.33 17.53 -17.00
C LEU A 20 14.46 17.88 -16.02
N ASP A 21 14.26 18.91 -15.21
CA ASP A 21 15.12 19.13 -14.05
C ASP A 21 15.00 17.84 -13.23
N ALA A 22 16.13 17.16 -13.08
CA ALA A 22 16.21 16.01 -12.21
C ALA A 22 15.72 16.43 -10.84
N CYS A 23 14.78 15.68 -10.28
CA CYS A 23 14.22 16.01 -8.98
C CYS A 23 15.31 16.06 -7.91
N ASP A 24 15.08 16.90 -6.89
CA ASP A 24 15.87 16.84 -5.67
C ASP A 24 15.88 15.41 -5.12
N LYS A 25 17.00 15.03 -4.50
CA LYS A 25 17.17 13.68 -3.96
C LYS A 25 15.99 13.31 -3.05
N GLY A 26 15.41 12.14 -3.30
CA GLY A 26 14.25 11.64 -2.55
C GLY A 26 12.90 12.19 -3.01
N TRP A 27 12.81 12.75 -4.22
CA TRP A 27 11.55 13.16 -4.85
C TRP A 27 11.46 12.63 -6.29
N PHE A 28 10.24 12.39 -6.78
CA PHE A 28 9.99 11.85 -8.12
C PHE A 28 8.65 12.33 -8.73
N GLY A 29 8.44 12.03 -10.02
CA GLY A 29 7.23 12.41 -10.78
C GLY A 29 7.38 13.69 -11.62
N GLU A 30 6.37 13.98 -12.46
CA GLU A 30 6.40 15.04 -13.50
C GLU A 30 6.76 16.44 -12.98
N ARG A 31 6.52 16.73 -11.69
CA ARG A 31 6.89 17.98 -11.01
C ARG A 31 7.53 17.74 -9.66
N CYS A 32 8.19 16.59 -9.49
CA CYS A 32 8.80 16.18 -8.21
C CYS A 32 7.80 16.23 -7.04
N GLN A 33 6.51 15.98 -7.32
CA GLN A 33 5.46 16.12 -6.32
C GLN A 33 5.38 14.96 -5.34
N PHE A 34 6.06 13.84 -5.62
CA PHE A 34 5.98 12.64 -4.81
C PHE A 34 7.29 12.43 -4.04
N LYS A 35 7.15 12.21 -2.73
CA LYS A 35 8.28 11.93 -1.87
C LYS A 35 8.65 10.45 -1.95
N CYS A 36 9.94 10.17 -1.99
CA CYS A 36 10.50 8.83 -1.91
C CYS A 36 10.36 8.26 -0.50
N HIS A 37 9.86 7.04 -0.42
CA HIS A 37 9.68 6.29 0.83
C HIS A 37 10.40 4.94 0.80
N CYS A 38 11.50 4.89 0.05
CA CYS A 38 12.42 3.78 0.01
C CYS A 38 13.43 3.88 1.14
N HIS A 39 13.90 2.73 1.62
CA HIS A 39 14.92 2.67 2.67
C HIS A 39 16.27 3.28 2.26
N SER A 40 16.60 3.18 0.97
CA SER A 40 17.81 3.73 0.37
C SER A 40 17.49 4.99 -0.44
N ASP A 41 17.15 4.82 -1.71
CA ASP A 41 16.83 5.88 -2.66
C ASP A 41 15.84 5.32 -3.69
N CYS A 42 15.29 6.19 -4.55
CA CYS A 42 14.47 5.77 -5.67
C CYS A 42 14.90 6.43 -6.99
N ASP A 43 14.50 5.81 -8.09
CA ASP A 43 14.64 6.36 -9.44
C ASP A 43 13.56 7.42 -9.75
N MET A 44 13.57 7.91 -10.99
CA MET A 44 12.66 8.97 -11.46
C MET A 44 11.20 8.50 -11.51
N GLU A 45 10.98 7.20 -11.53
CA GLU A 45 9.69 6.53 -11.50
C GLU A 45 9.23 6.17 -10.07
N GLY A 46 10.07 6.41 -9.07
CA GLY A 46 9.81 6.13 -7.66
C GLY A 46 10.07 4.67 -7.25
N GLN A 47 10.72 3.86 -8.10
CA GLN A 47 11.13 2.51 -7.74
C GLN A 47 12.35 2.56 -6.82
N CYS A 48 12.36 1.75 -5.77
CA CYS A 48 13.52 1.68 -4.89
C CYS A 48 14.73 1.10 -5.60
N VAL A 49 15.90 1.72 -5.41
CA VAL A 49 17.17 1.33 -6.02
C VAL A 49 18.24 1.02 -4.95
N GLY A 50 19.27 0.26 -5.33
CA GLY A 50 20.39 -0.15 -4.46
C GLY A 50 20.48 -1.67 -4.26
N ASP A 51 21.32 -2.11 -3.33
CA ASP A 51 21.64 -3.54 -3.14
C ASP A 51 20.46 -4.35 -2.57
N LYS A 52 19.56 -3.70 -1.83
CA LYS A 52 18.36 -4.31 -1.22
C LYS A 52 17.19 -3.34 -1.30
N PRO A 53 16.61 -3.15 -2.49
CA PRO A 53 15.54 -2.19 -2.69
C PRO A 53 14.31 -2.62 -1.89
N ARG A 54 13.89 -1.78 -0.94
CA ARG A 54 12.73 -2.01 -0.09
C ARG A 54 12.14 -0.69 0.40
N CYS A 55 10.88 -0.75 0.80
CA CYS A 55 10.25 0.37 1.47
C CYS A 55 10.84 0.63 2.85
N ASP A 56 10.81 1.90 3.25
CA ASP A 56 11.08 2.30 4.61
C ASP A 56 10.02 1.75 5.57
N SER A 57 10.34 1.78 6.85
CA SER A 57 9.39 1.43 7.90
C SER A 57 8.11 2.25 7.74
N TRP A 58 6.96 1.57 7.83
CA TRP A 58 5.62 2.14 7.64
C TRP A 58 5.19 2.45 6.21
N TRP A 59 5.96 2.06 5.19
CA TRP A 59 5.56 2.24 3.80
C TRP A 59 5.51 0.91 3.05
N PHE A 60 4.63 0.82 2.06
CA PHE A 60 4.46 -0.36 1.22
C PHE A 60 3.89 0.00 -0.16
N GLY A 61 3.81 -1.02 -1.02
CA GLY A 61 3.43 -0.87 -2.43
C GLY A 61 4.64 -0.99 -3.35
N THR A 62 4.37 -1.05 -4.65
CA THR A 62 5.42 -1.24 -5.68
C THR A 62 6.44 -0.09 -5.71
N THR A 63 6.01 1.11 -5.37
CA THR A 63 6.85 2.33 -5.30
C THR A 63 6.85 2.93 -3.90
N CYS A 64 6.52 2.12 -2.87
CA CYS A 64 6.41 2.57 -1.49
C CYS A 64 5.47 3.76 -1.30
N GLN A 65 4.43 3.84 -2.12
CA GLN A 65 3.53 4.99 -2.21
C GLN A 65 2.44 5.01 -1.13
N TYR A 66 2.27 3.91 -0.38
CA TYR A 66 1.23 3.78 0.62
C TYR A 66 1.83 3.72 2.02
N GLN A 67 1.37 4.59 2.90
CA GLN A 67 1.65 4.45 4.32
C GLN A 67 0.85 3.25 4.88
N ASP A 68 1.52 2.35 5.58
CA ASP A 68 0.91 1.17 6.16
C ASP A 68 0.36 1.44 7.56
N LEU A 69 -0.96 1.54 7.64
CA LEU A 69 -1.69 1.75 8.88
C LEU A 69 -1.53 0.58 9.86
N ALA A 70 -1.12 -0.62 9.44
CA ALA A 70 -0.86 -1.72 10.36
C ALA A 70 0.37 -1.47 11.26
N THR A 71 1.24 -0.53 10.89
CA THR A 71 2.52 -0.29 11.58
C THR A 71 2.72 1.15 12.06
N VAL A 72 1.75 2.05 11.84
CA VAL A 72 1.82 3.43 12.35
C VAL A 72 1.80 3.48 13.88
N ASN A 73 2.33 4.57 14.44
CA ASN A 73 2.35 4.76 15.89
C ASN A 73 0.92 4.85 16.45
N GLY A 74 0.65 4.14 17.54
CA GLY A 74 -0.66 4.06 18.17
C GLY A 74 -1.57 2.95 17.61
N THR A 75 -1.09 2.14 16.66
CA THR A 75 -1.75 0.89 16.26
C THR A 75 -1.51 -0.19 17.31
N THR A 76 -2.58 -0.88 17.69
CA THR A 76 -2.52 -2.07 18.55
C THR A 76 -3.10 -3.24 17.79
N ILE A 77 -2.34 -4.34 17.71
CA ILE A 77 -2.79 -5.60 17.13
C ILE A 77 -2.94 -6.60 18.27
N THR A 78 -4.12 -7.21 18.39
CA THR A 78 -4.44 -8.22 19.39
C THR A 78 -5.06 -9.44 18.72
N SER A 79 -4.86 -10.60 19.32
CA SER A 79 -5.46 -11.85 18.84
C SER A 79 -5.65 -12.82 20.01
N ASN A 80 -6.35 -13.92 19.74
CA ASN A 80 -6.44 -15.04 20.68
C ASN A 80 -5.30 -16.06 20.52
N ALA A 81 -4.26 -15.74 19.74
CA ALA A 81 -3.13 -16.64 19.53
C ALA A 81 -2.30 -16.83 20.81
N ARG A 82 -1.64 -17.98 20.91
CA ARG A 82 -0.67 -18.30 21.97
C ARG A 82 0.61 -17.47 21.89
N GLU A 83 0.96 -17.03 20.69
CA GLU A 83 2.18 -16.27 20.39
C GLU A 83 1.84 -14.80 20.12
N ASN A 84 2.86 -13.94 20.22
CA ASN A 84 2.71 -12.53 19.86
C ASN A 84 2.36 -12.38 18.37
N THR A 85 1.77 -11.25 18.00
CA THR A 85 1.36 -10.97 16.61
C THR A 85 2.44 -10.29 15.78
N HIS A 86 3.72 -10.35 16.17
CA HIS A 86 4.79 -9.64 15.45
C HIS A 86 4.98 -10.17 14.02
N TRP A 87 4.76 -11.48 13.81
CA TRP A 87 4.81 -12.11 12.49
C TRP A 87 3.88 -11.43 11.48
N LEU A 88 2.75 -10.87 11.92
CA LEU A 88 1.75 -10.29 11.01
C LEU A 88 2.22 -9.00 10.32
N THR A 89 3.30 -8.37 10.80
CA THR A 89 3.77 -7.06 10.30
C THR A 89 5.28 -7.00 10.13
N ASP A 90 5.97 -8.15 10.13
CA ASP A 90 7.43 -8.22 10.02
C ASP A 90 7.94 -8.08 8.58
N ARG A 91 7.02 -7.98 7.61
CA ARG A 91 7.29 -7.85 6.17
C ARG A 91 7.91 -9.07 5.52
N ASP A 92 7.78 -10.24 6.14
CA ASP A 92 8.21 -11.51 5.56
C ASP A 92 6.99 -12.38 5.23
N ALA A 93 6.74 -12.58 3.93
CA ALA A 93 5.63 -13.42 3.47
C ALA A 93 5.78 -14.91 3.86
N GLN A 94 6.94 -15.34 4.40
CA GLN A 94 7.20 -16.71 4.84
C GLN A 94 7.01 -16.91 6.35
N THR A 95 6.95 -15.85 7.14
CA THR A 95 6.66 -15.92 8.57
C THR A 95 5.15 -15.89 8.79
N CYS A 96 4.59 -17.07 9.08
CA CYS A 96 3.15 -17.22 9.26
C CYS A 96 2.79 -17.59 10.69
N ASN A 97 1.54 -17.34 11.05
CA ASN A 97 0.97 -17.92 12.24
C ASN A 97 1.06 -19.45 12.20
N ASN A 98 1.48 -20.04 13.32
CA ASN A 98 1.52 -21.49 13.50
C ASN A 98 0.44 -21.99 14.48
N ASP A 99 -0.36 -21.10 15.07
CA ASP A 99 -1.43 -21.47 15.98
C ASP A 99 -2.74 -21.78 15.21
N PRO A 100 -3.13 -23.06 15.09
CA PRO A 100 -4.37 -23.42 14.40
C PRO A 100 -5.63 -22.92 15.13
N GLY A 101 -5.50 -22.50 16.40
CA GLY A 101 -6.59 -21.94 17.19
C GLY A 101 -6.80 -20.44 17.01
N LEU A 102 -6.01 -19.76 16.17
CA LEU A 102 -6.19 -18.34 15.89
C LEU A 102 -7.48 -18.13 15.08
N GLU A 103 -8.50 -17.57 15.74
CA GLU A 103 -9.81 -17.36 15.15
C GLU A 103 -9.91 -15.99 14.49
N SER A 104 -9.37 -14.96 15.15
CA SER A 104 -9.43 -13.59 14.65
C SER A 104 -8.24 -12.75 15.09
N VAL A 105 -7.96 -11.74 14.28
CA VAL A 105 -7.04 -10.65 14.60
C VAL A 105 -7.82 -9.35 14.66
N LEU A 106 -7.56 -8.58 15.71
CA LEU A 106 -8.16 -7.29 15.99
C LEU A 106 -7.09 -6.21 15.89
N ILE A 107 -7.30 -5.25 14.98
CA ILE A 107 -6.43 -4.11 14.75
C ILE A 107 -7.18 -2.85 15.17
N VAL A 108 -6.59 -2.08 16.09
CA VAL A 108 -7.20 -0.86 16.65
C VAL A 108 -6.22 0.30 16.52
N TRP A 109 -6.72 1.43 16.03
CA TRP A 109 -6.00 2.68 15.97
C TRP A 109 -6.42 3.64 17.10
N ASN A 110 -5.47 4.46 17.56
CA ASN A 110 -5.74 5.54 18.50
C ASN A 110 -6.50 6.73 17.86
N THR A 111 -6.51 6.81 16.52
CA THR A 111 -7.26 7.77 15.70
C THR A 111 -8.02 7.06 14.58
N GLU A 112 -8.98 7.74 13.96
CA GLU A 112 -9.77 7.18 12.86
C GLU A 112 -9.09 7.48 11.50
N TYR A 113 -9.18 6.55 10.55
CA TYR A 113 -8.56 6.65 9.22
C TYR A 113 -9.56 6.36 8.10
N TRP A 114 -9.39 7.01 6.95
CA TRP A 114 -10.03 6.57 5.72
C TRP A 114 -9.41 5.25 5.30
N PHE A 115 -10.21 4.19 5.19
CA PHE A 115 -9.76 2.94 4.60
C PHE A 115 -9.94 2.98 3.08
N THR A 116 -8.93 2.56 2.32
CA THR A 116 -9.03 2.45 0.86
C THR A 116 -8.94 0.99 0.42
N TRP A 117 -7.88 0.31 0.83
CA TRP A 117 -7.66 -1.10 0.51
C TRP A 117 -6.66 -1.73 1.47
N MET A 118 -6.62 -3.06 1.48
CA MET A 118 -5.64 -3.83 2.23
C MET A 118 -5.13 -5.00 1.43
N ARG A 119 -3.93 -5.46 1.77
CA ARG A 119 -3.33 -6.70 1.28
C ARG A 119 -3.14 -7.65 2.44
N ILE A 120 -3.56 -8.89 2.23
CA ILE A 120 -3.40 -10.00 3.17
C ILE A 120 -2.56 -11.07 2.49
N VAL A 121 -1.49 -11.50 3.16
CA VAL A 121 -0.69 -12.64 2.75
C VAL A 121 -1.08 -13.83 3.60
N MET A 122 -1.31 -14.98 2.94
CA MET A 122 -1.73 -16.21 3.61
C MET A 122 -0.85 -17.39 3.23
N LYS A 123 -0.87 -18.42 4.06
CA LYS A 123 -0.18 -19.69 3.82
C LYS A 123 -0.82 -20.50 2.68
N SER A 124 -2.13 -20.42 2.50
CA SER A 124 -2.88 -21.26 1.56
C SER A 124 -4.05 -20.55 0.87
N LEU A 125 -4.19 -20.77 -0.44
CA LEU A 125 -5.26 -20.22 -1.30
C LEU A 125 -6.65 -20.72 -0.91
N ALA A 126 -6.73 -21.92 -0.31
CA ALA A 126 -8.00 -22.58 0.00
C ALA A 126 -8.84 -21.80 1.03
N GLN A 127 -8.21 -20.94 1.84
CA GLN A 127 -8.86 -20.21 2.93
C GLN A 127 -9.29 -18.78 2.54
N PHE A 128 -9.04 -18.32 1.30
CA PHE A 128 -9.42 -16.96 0.91
C PHE A 128 -10.92 -16.68 0.97
N LYS A 129 -11.75 -17.69 0.70
CA LYS A 129 -13.21 -17.54 0.75
C LYS A 129 -13.76 -17.38 2.16
N SER A 130 -13.00 -17.79 3.18
CA SER A 130 -13.40 -17.71 4.59
C SER A 130 -12.84 -16.49 5.32
N VAL A 131 -11.94 -15.72 4.69
CA VAL A 131 -11.46 -14.46 5.28
C VAL A 131 -12.57 -13.43 5.19
N ASP A 132 -13.11 -13.07 6.35
CA ASP A 132 -14.07 -11.99 6.49
C ASP A 132 -13.46 -10.84 7.27
N VAL A 133 -13.71 -9.62 6.79
CA VAL A 133 -13.16 -8.41 7.37
C VAL A 133 -14.32 -7.52 7.80
N GLU A 134 -14.32 -7.15 9.08
CA GLU A 134 -15.31 -6.26 9.67
C GLU A 134 -14.67 -4.91 9.99
N PHE A 135 -15.34 -3.84 9.57
CA PHE A 135 -14.91 -2.47 9.79
C PHE A 135 -15.78 -1.84 10.87
N ASN A 136 -15.12 -1.19 11.83
CA ASN A 136 -15.78 -0.66 13.01
C ASN A 136 -15.42 0.81 13.21
N GLN A 137 -16.46 1.60 13.48
CA GLN A 137 -16.36 2.97 13.97
C GLN A 137 -16.94 3.01 15.39
N ASN A 138 -16.09 3.15 16.42
CA ASN A 138 -16.39 3.23 17.88
C ASN A 138 -17.50 2.32 18.45
N THR A 139 -18.75 2.47 18.01
CA THR A 139 -19.95 1.79 18.50
C THR A 139 -20.77 1.07 17.42
N SER A 140 -20.44 1.22 16.14
CA SER A 140 -21.12 0.51 15.04
C SER A 140 -20.17 -0.40 14.29
N SER A 141 -20.50 -1.69 14.28
CA SER A 141 -19.89 -2.70 13.41
C SER A 141 -20.64 -2.73 12.09
N GLN A 142 -19.93 -2.51 10.99
CA GLN A 142 -20.48 -2.69 9.65
C GLN A 142 -19.65 -3.72 8.89
N MET A 143 -20.34 -4.76 8.42
CA MET A 143 -19.80 -5.65 7.41
C MET A 143 -20.15 -5.04 6.05
N LEU A 144 -19.12 -4.63 5.31
CA LEU A 144 -19.29 -3.88 4.07
C LEU A 144 -19.04 -4.77 2.86
N ASN A 145 -19.68 -4.42 1.75
CA ASN A 145 -19.49 -5.09 0.46
C ASN A 145 -18.14 -4.68 -0.14
N CYS A 146 -17.07 -5.32 0.31
CA CYS A 146 -15.74 -5.15 -0.25
C CYS A 146 -15.54 -6.02 -1.49
N THR A 147 -14.80 -5.49 -2.47
CA THR A 147 -14.33 -6.27 -3.62
C THR A 147 -13.04 -6.98 -3.24
N LYS A 148 -12.98 -8.30 -3.49
CA LYS A 148 -11.84 -9.15 -3.17
C LYS A 148 -11.15 -9.58 -4.47
N PHE A 149 -9.84 -9.35 -4.57
CA PHE A 149 -9.00 -9.76 -5.71
C PHE A 149 -7.91 -10.71 -5.24
N THR A 150 -7.79 -11.87 -5.88
CA THR A 150 -6.69 -12.80 -5.61
C THR A 150 -5.55 -12.52 -6.57
N LEU A 151 -4.37 -12.23 -6.03
CA LEU A 151 -3.15 -12.07 -6.81
C LEU A 151 -2.38 -13.38 -6.81
N ASN A 152 -2.05 -13.87 -8.01
CA ASN A 152 -1.22 -15.06 -8.18
C ASN A 152 0.26 -14.63 -8.19
N THR A 153 0.78 -14.31 -7.00
CA THR A 153 2.19 -13.98 -6.76
C THR A 153 2.97 -15.19 -6.26
N SER A 154 4.26 -15.03 -5.95
CA SER A 154 5.07 -16.09 -5.31
C SER A 154 4.51 -16.51 -3.94
N SER A 155 3.91 -15.57 -3.21
CA SER A 155 3.08 -15.81 -2.04
C SER A 155 1.60 -15.76 -2.41
N THR A 156 0.78 -16.43 -1.59
CA THR A 156 -0.67 -16.39 -1.75
C THR A 156 -1.20 -15.07 -1.18
N THR A 157 -1.60 -14.16 -2.07
CA THR A 157 -1.97 -12.78 -1.70
C THR A 157 -3.42 -12.45 -2.06
N LEU A 158 -4.14 -11.85 -1.12
CA LEU A 158 -5.50 -11.34 -1.27
C LEU A 158 -5.50 -9.82 -1.10
N GLU A 159 -6.03 -9.10 -2.08
CA GLU A 159 -6.31 -7.68 -1.97
C GLU A 159 -7.79 -7.45 -1.76
N ILE A 160 -8.11 -6.58 -0.81
CA ILE A 160 -9.49 -6.24 -0.45
C ILE A 160 -9.62 -4.74 -0.60
N HIS A 161 -10.48 -4.32 -1.53
CA HIS A 161 -10.80 -2.92 -1.78
C HIS A 161 -12.22 -2.65 -1.31
N CYS A 162 -12.39 -1.65 -0.47
CA CYS A 162 -13.71 -1.27 0.04
C CYS A 162 -13.94 0.21 -0.22
N SER A 163 -15.16 0.56 -0.63
CA SER A 163 -15.59 1.95 -0.71
C SER A 163 -16.41 2.26 0.54
N LEU A 164 -15.77 2.90 1.51
CA LEU A 164 -16.39 3.25 2.80
C LEU A 164 -16.72 4.74 2.81
N ASP A 165 -17.87 5.09 3.40
CA ASP A 165 -18.33 6.46 3.59
C ASP A 165 -18.07 6.98 5.01
N PHE A 166 -17.32 6.23 5.81
CA PHE A 166 -16.96 6.56 7.19
C PHE A 166 -15.48 6.27 7.50
N LEU A 167 -14.98 6.90 8.57
CA LEU A 167 -13.63 6.67 9.10
C LEU A 167 -13.59 5.41 9.97
N VAL A 168 -12.60 4.56 9.73
CA VAL A 168 -12.41 3.29 10.44
C VAL A 168 -11.47 3.50 11.61
N ARG A 169 -11.85 3.02 12.79
CA ARG A 169 -10.97 2.97 13.97
C ARG A 169 -10.47 1.55 14.27
N GLN A 170 -11.21 0.55 13.82
CA GLN A 170 -10.93 -0.83 14.12
C GLN A 170 -11.25 -1.73 12.93
N ILE A 171 -10.36 -2.70 12.67
CA ILE A 171 -10.57 -3.80 11.74
C ILE A 171 -10.50 -5.11 12.51
N THR A 172 -11.47 -5.99 12.27
CA THR A 172 -11.43 -7.38 12.72
C THR A 172 -11.32 -8.29 11.51
N ILE A 173 -10.30 -9.15 11.48
CA ILE A 173 -10.11 -10.17 10.45
C ILE A 173 -10.46 -11.52 11.06
N LYS A 174 -11.48 -12.18 10.52
CA LYS A 174 -11.91 -13.51 10.91
C LYS A 174 -11.22 -14.58 10.06
N SER A 175 -11.16 -15.80 10.60
CA SER A 175 -10.49 -16.94 9.96
C SER A 175 -9.00 -16.69 9.76
N ALA A 176 -8.35 -16.24 10.84
CA ALA A 176 -6.97 -15.71 10.80
C ALA A 176 -5.86 -16.78 10.89
N ALA A 177 -6.20 -18.06 11.00
CA ALA A 177 -5.25 -19.15 11.26
C ALA A 177 -4.08 -19.22 10.26
N ASP A 178 -4.32 -18.91 8.98
CA ASP A 178 -3.31 -18.98 7.91
C ASP A 178 -2.69 -17.63 7.55
N LEU A 179 -2.93 -16.57 8.34
CA LEU A 179 -2.32 -15.27 8.08
C LEU A 179 -0.80 -15.32 8.21
N CYS A 180 -0.13 -14.59 7.32
CA CYS A 180 1.32 -14.37 7.37
C CYS A 180 1.65 -12.90 7.52
N ASP A 181 1.06 -12.04 6.69
CA ASP A 181 1.41 -10.62 6.69
C ASP A 181 0.20 -9.77 6.30
N ILE A 182 0.19 -8.51 6.71
CA ILE A 182 -0.87 -7.55 6.41
C ILE A 182 -0.32 -6.17 6.06
N TYR A 183 -1.00 -5.54 5.11
CA TYR A 183 -0.76 -4.16 4.72
C TYR A 183 -2.09 -3.45 4.63
N ILE A 184 -2.24 -2.31 5.29
CA ILE A 184 -3.47 -1.54 5.31
C ILE A 184 -3.18 -0.15 4.76
N SER A 185 -3.82 0.17 3.63
CA SER A 185 -3.75 1.49 3.03
C SER A 185 -4.86 2.37 3.57
N GLY A 186 -4.49 3.60 3.90
CA GLY A 186 -5.45 4.67 4.13
C GLY A 186 -5.48 5.69 3.01
N GLY A 187 -6.60 6.37 2.88
CA GLY A 187 -6.69 7.60 2.10
C GLY A 187 -6.10 8.76 2.90
N GLY A 188 -5.03 9.38 2.40
CA GLY A 188 -4.52 10.63 2.96
C GLY A 188 -5.49 11.78 2.66
N CYS A 189 -5.64 12.69 3.63
CA CYS A 189 -6.31 13.99 3.43
C CYS A 189 -5.64 14.83 2.35
#